data_AF-A0A559SNT5-F1
#
_entry.id   AF-A0A559SNT5-F1
#
_cell.length_a   1.000
_cell.length_b   1.000
_cell.length_c   1.000
_cell.angle_alpha   90.00
_cell.angle_beta   90.00
_cell.angle_gamma   90.00
#
_symmetry.space_group_name_H-M   'P 1'
#
loop_
_entity.id
_entity.type
_entity.pdbx_description
1 polymer ?
#
loop_
_entity_poly.entity_id
_entity_poly.type
_entity_poly.pdbx_seq_one_letter_code
_entity_poly.pdbx_strand_id
1 'polypeptide(L)' 'MIQLRFEDIFFYLLAGILAMMVALMAPYVFRYKSINELPKWVLIRLTLTIFPLVFAFLLIAMKASELHLKGPPQFP' A
#
# COMPACT_ATOMS: atom_id res chain seq x y z
N MET A 1 -12.00 25.36 4.19
CA MET A 1 -11.45 24.35 5.10
C MET A 1 -11.71 22.99 4.48
N ILE A 2 -10.68 22.34 3.92
CA ILE A 2 -10.82 21.00 3.34
C ILE A 2 -10.88 20.04 4.52
N GLN A 3 -12.08 19.61 4.91
CA GLN A 3 -12.23 18.44 5.78
C GLN A 3 -11.85 17.22 4.93
N LEU A 4 -10.54 16.93 4.85
CA LEU A 4 -10.08 15.66 4.30
C LEU A 4 -10.67 14.56 5.19
N ARG A 5 -11.63 13.80 4.65
CA ARG A 5 -12.19 12.68 5.39
C ARG A 5 -11.08 11.64 5.49
N PHE A 6 -10.98 10.98 6.64
CA PHE A 6 -9.96 9.96 6.88
C PHE A 6 -9.95 8.89 5.77
N GLU A 7 -11.14 8.54 5.26
CA GLU A 7 -11.34 7.66 4.11
C GLU A 7 -10.57 8.13 2.88
N ASP A 8 -10.59 9.42 2.56
CA ASP A 8 -9.90 9.98 1.40
C ASP A 8 -8.39 9.80 1.51
N ILE A 9 -7.80 10.10 2.69
CA ILE A 9 -6.36 9.92 2.96
C ILE A 9 -5.97 8.45 2.82
N PHE A 10 -6.82 7.54 3.32
CA PHE A 10 -6.60 6.11 3.22
C PHE A 10 -6.63 5.63 1.77
N PHE A 11 -7.59 6.08 0.97
CA PHE A 11 -7.66 5.78 -0.46
C PHE A 11 -6.48 6.36 -1.25
N TYR A 12 -6.06 7.59 -0.95
CA TYR A 12 -4.87 8.20 -1.57
C TYR A 12 -3.59 7.43 -1.23
N LEU A 13 -3.44 6.98 0.02
CA LEU A 13 -2.31 6.16 0.44
C LEU A 13 -2.29 4.81 -0.28
N LEU A 14 -3.45 4.14 -0.36
CA LEU A 14 -3.60 2.88 -1.09
C LEU A 14 -3.28 3.06 -2.59
N ALA A 15 -3.83 4.09 -3.22
CA ALA A 15 -3.57 4.41 -4.62
C ALA A 15 -2.08 4.71 -4.87
N GLY A 16 -1.43 5.43 -3.96
CA GLY A 16 0.00 5.71 -4.03
C GLY A 16 0.86 4.45 -3.95
N ILE A 17 0.53 3.52 -3.05
CA ILE A 17 1.19 2.22 -2.94
C ILE A 17 1.02 1.41 -4.23
N LEU A 18 -0.20 1.34 -4.76
CA LEU A 18 -0.49 0.66 -6.02
C LEU A 18 0.29 1.27 -7.19
N ALA A 19 0.30 2.59 -7.31
CA ALA A 19 1.06 3.29 -8.34
C ALA A 19 2.56 3.01 -8.23
N MET A 20 3.10 2.98 -7.02
CA MET A 20 4.52 2.66 -6.77
C MET A 20 4.85 1.21 -7.11
N MET A 21 3.96 0.26 -6.79
CA MET A 21 4.13 -1.14 -7.19
C MET A 21 4.12 -1.30 -8.71
N VAL A 22 3.21 -0.62 -9.41
CA VAL A 22 3.14 -0.62 -10.88
C VAL A 22 4.40 0.01 -11.47
N ALA A 23 4.86 1.15 -10.95
CA ALA A 23 6.08 1.81 -11.42
C ALA A 23 7.32 0.94 -11.25
N LEU A 24 7.41 0.20 -10.13
CA LEU A 24 8.49 -0.75 -9.88
C LEU A 24 8.42 -1.96 -10.81
N MET A 25 7.23 -2.47 -11.12
CA MET A 25 7.04 -3.63 -12.01
C MET A 25 7.17 -3.29 -13.49
N ALA A 26 6.76 -2.09 -13.92
CA ALA A 26 6.72 -1.66 -15.31
C ALA A 26 8.00 -1.96 -16.11
N PRO A 27 9.22 -1.53 -15.69
CA PRO A 27 10.44 -1.79 -16.45
C PRO A 27 10.74 -3.28 -16.60
N TYR A 28 10.30 -4.11 -15.65
CA TYR A 28 10.49 -5.55 -15.73
C TYR A 28 9.47 -6.22 -16.65
N VAL A 29 8.21 -5.76 -16.65
CA VAL A 29 7.17 -6.26 -17.56
C VAL A 29 7.49 -5.91 -19.01
N PHE A 30 8.08 -4.74 -19.28
CA PHE A 30 8.53 -4.36 -20.62
C PHE A 30 9.77 -5.15 -21.07
N ARG A 31 10.62 -5.58 -20.13
CA ARG A 31 11.89 -6.27 -20.44
C ARG A 31 11.76 -7.78 -20.52
N TYR A 32 10.91 -8.38 -19.69
CA TYR A 32 10.75 -9.82 -19.55
C TYR A 32 9.32 -10.19 -19.93
N LYS A 33 9.17 -11.18 -20.82
CA LYS A 33 7.85 -11.57 -21.37
C LYS A 33 7.03 -12.34 -20.34
N SER A 34 7.68 -12.88 -19.32
CA SER A 34 7.08 -13.68 -18.25
C SER A 34 7.75 -13.42 -16.91
N ILE A 35 6.96 -13.53 -15.84
CA ILE A 35 7.46 -13.47 -14.45
C ILE A 35 8.50 -14.57 -14.20
N ASN A 36 8.44 -15.70 -14.94
CA ASN A 36 9.41 -16.78 -14.82
C ASN A 36 10.76 -16.48 -15.47
N GLU A 37 10.84 -15.45 -16.32
CA GLU A 37 12.09 -14.99 -16.93
C GLU A 37 12.81 -13.95 -16.04
N LEU A 38 12.17 -13.50 -14.95
CA LEU A 38 12.77 -12.56 -14.01
C LEU A 38 13.97 -13.20 -13.30
N PRO A 39 15.12 -12.51 -13.26
CA PRO A 39 16.24 -12.95 -12.44
C PRO A 39 15.82 -13.09 -10.97
N LYS A 40 16.23 -14.17 -10.31
CA LYS A 40 15.91 -14.41 -8.87
C LYS A 40 16.24 -13.22 -7.97
N TRP A 41 17.35 -12.52 -8.24
CA TRP A 41 17.76 -11.32 -7.51
C TRP A 41 16.78 -10.15 -7.65
N VAL A 42 16.18 -9.98 -8.83
CA VAL A 42 15.14 -8.97 -9.07
C VAL A 42 13.87 -9.33 -8.32
N LEU A 43 13.47 -10.60 -8.35
CA LEU A 43 12.32 -11.11 -7.61
C LEU A 43 12.48 -10.88 -6.09
N ILE A 44 13.66 -11.19 -5.54
CA ILE A 44 13.98 -10.95 -4.12
C ILE A 44 13.88 -9.45 -3.81
N ARG A 45 14.46 -8.59 -4.64
CA ARG A 45 14.43 -7.13 -4.42
C ARG A 45 13.01 -6.56 -4.47
N LEU A 46 12.19 -7.00 -5.42
CA LEU A 46 10.77 -6.64 -5.52
C LEU A 46 10.01 -7.08 -4.26
N THR A 47 10.15 -8.34 -3.86
CA THR A 47 9.49 -8.87 -2.66
C THR A 47 9.93 -8.11 -1.40
N LEU A 48 11.23 -7.84 -1.25
CA LEU A 48 11.77 -7.10 -0.10
C LEU A 48 11.27 -5.64 -0.06
N THR A 49 10.86 -5.08 -1.19
CA THR A 49 10.32 -3.71 -1.28
C THR A 49 8.81 -3.70 -1.06
N ILE A 50 8.08 -4.64 -1.67
CA ILE A 50 6.62 -4.72 -1.61
C ILE A 50 6.14 -5.16 -0.22
N PHE A 51 6.79 -6.17 0.37
CA PHE A 51 6.41 -6.73 1.66
C PHE A 51 6.32 -5.69 2.79
N PRO A 52 7.36 -4.88 3.08
CA PRO A 52 7.28 -3.86 4.11
C PRO A 52 6.28 -2.74 3.76
N LEU A 53 6.07 -2.45 2.47
CA LEU A 53 5.11 -1.44 2.02
C LEU A 53 3.67 -1.87 2.38
N VAL A 54 3.32 -3.11 2.04
CA VAL A 54 2.01 -3.70 2.36
C VAL A 54 1.85 -3.85 3.88
N PHE A 55 2.90 -4.26 4.57
CA PHE A 55 2.88 -4.40 6.03
C PHE A 55 2.65 -3.05 6.74
N ALA A 56 3.37 -2.00 6.34
CA ALA A 56 3.18 -0.65 6.87
C ALA A 56 1.76 -0.14 6.60
N PHE A 57 1.22 -0.40 5.40
CA PHE A 57 -0.16 -0.07 5.08
C PHE A 57 -1.16 -0.78 5.98
N LEU A 58 -0.98 -2.08 6.25
CA LEU A 58 -1.82 -2.84 7.17
C LEU A 58 -1.76 -2.28 8.60
N LEU A 59 -0.58 -1.90 9.09
CA LEU A 59 -0.47 -1.25 10.41
C LEU A 59 -1.22 0.08 10.48
N ILE A 60 -1.12 0.89 9.43
CA ILE A 60 -1.87 2.15 9.32
C ILE A 60 -3.37 1.85 9.26
N ALA A 61 -3.80 0.85 8.49
CA ALA A 61 -5.19 0.42 8.38
C ALA A 61 -5.75 -0.11 9.71
N MET A 62 -4.96 -0.87 10.48
CA MET A 62 -5.35 -1.34 11.81
C MET A 62 -5.52 -0.17 12.78
N LYS A 63 -4.52 0.72 12.87
CA LYS A 63 -4.57 1.94 13.69
C LYS A 63 -5.76 2.83 13.32
N ALA A 64 -6.01 2.96 12.03
CA ALA A 64 -7.14 3.69 11.46
C ALA A 64 -8.49 3.09 11.85
N SER A 65 -8.61 1.77 11.71
CA SER A 65 -9.81 1.01 12.07
C SER A 65 -10.11 1.16 13.56
N GLU A 66 -9.10 1.03 14.44
CA GLU A 66 -9.27 1.27 15.89
C GLU A 66 -9.73 2.69 16.21
N LEU A 67 -9.24 3.70 15.48
CA LEU A 67 -9.63 5.10 15.66
C LEU A 67 -11.09 5.36 15.25
N HIS A 68 -11.60 4.66 14.23
CA HIS A 68 -12.99 4.77 13.77
C HIS A 68 -13.95 3.79 14.48
N LEU A 69 -13.45 2.72 15.10
CA LEU A 69 -14.25 1.76 15.91
C LEU A 69 -14.50 2.24 17.34
N LYS A 70 -13.69 3.19 17.86
CA LYS A 70 -14.13 4.04 18.97
C LYS A 70 -15.21 4.97 18.43
N GLY A 71 -16.44 4.47 18.35
CA GLY A 71 -17.64 5.26 18.12
C GLY A 71 -17.71 6.46 19.09
N PRO A 72 -18.58 7.44 18.81
CA PRO A 72 -18.62 8.72 19.52
C PRO A 72 -18.54 8.52 21.03
N PRO A 73 -17.83 9.41 21.76
CA PRO A 73 -17.76 9.31 23.22
C PRO A 73 -19.18 9.11 23.74
N GLN A 74 -19.36 8.09 24.56
CA GLN A 74 -20.56 7.92 25.36
C GLN A 74 -20.69 9.21 26.19
N PHE A 75 -21.43 10.18 25.62
CA PHE A 75 -21.94 11.33 26.34
C PHE A 75 -22.97 10.82 27.35
N PRO A 76 -23.04 11.46 28.51
CA PRO A 76 -23.29 10.83 29.83
C PRO A 76 -24.63 10.14 29.98
#